data_AF-A0A974XCU4-F1
#
_entry.id   AF-A0A974XCU4-F1
#
_cell.length_a   1.000
_cell.length_b   1.000
_cell.length_c   1.000
_cell.angle_alpha   90.00
_cell.angle_beta   90.00
_cell.angle_gamma   90.00
#
_symmetry.space_group_name_H-M   'P 1'
#
loop_
_entity.id
_entity.type
_entity.pdbx_description
1 polymer ?
#
loop_
_entity_poly.entity_id
_entity_poly.type
_entity_poly.pdbx_seq_one_letter_code
_entity_poly.pdbx_strand_id
1 'polypeptide(L)'
;MKLKYLLIIYISFILHEIGHFITAHFIGARVVCFKLGLYGVNMQINTNDLSYKKKMLLFFSGPLTNVFIALFAYKYQLVSILEVNMLLAVINLIPVVPLDGGNILKTILEIFLKKKYVCIFNIIINLIFMLIALWCLYKSHSIIYLAIGYIAIKGIITEKNMLLFDKMKNTYKKLIY
;
A
#
# COMPACT_ATOMS: atom_id res chain seq x y z
N MET A 1 -5.83 -3.74 -28.20
CA MET A 1 -4.62 -3.86 -27.34
C MET A 1 -4.83 -3.26 -25.94
N LYS A 2 -5.23 -1.98 -25.80
CA LYS A 2 -5.38 -1.30 -24.50
C LYS A 2 -6.39 -1.95 -23.52
N LEU A 3 -7.54 -2.43 -24.03
CA LEU A 3 -8.58 -3.04 -23.19
C LEU A 3 -8.14 -4.35 -22.52
N LYS A 4 -7.39 -5.20 -23.23
CA LYS A 4 -6.84 -6.45 -22.69
C LYS A 4 -5.95 -6.18 -21.48
N TYR A 5 -5.00 -5.25 -21.59
CA TYR A 5 -4.11 -4.89 -20.48
C TYR A 5 -4.88 -4.29 -19.30
N LEU A 6 -5.89 -3.46 -19.56
CA LEU A 6 -6.73 -2.89 -18.50
C LEU A 6 -7.48 -3.98 -17.71
N LEU A 7 -8.04 -4.97 -18.42
CA LEU A 7 -8.68 -6.13 -17.79
C LEU A 7 -7.69 -6.96 -16.97
N ILE A 8 -6.49 -7.23 -17.51
CA ILE A 8 -5.46 -7.99 -16.79
C ILE A 8 -5.01 -7.24 -15.54
N ILE A 9 -4.81 -5.92 -15.61
CA ILE A 9 -4.46 -5.09 -14.45
C ILE A 9 -5.54 -5.19 -13.37
N TYR A 10 -6.82 -5.04 -13.75
CA TYR A 10 -7.93 -5.08 -12.80
C TYR A 10 -8.06 -6.46 -12.13
N ILE A 11 -7.99 -7.55 -12.91
CA ILE A 11 -8.03 -8.92 -12.38
C ILE A 11 -6.84 -9.18 -11.47
N SER A 12 -5.63 -8.76 -11.87
CA SER A 12 -4.42 -8.96 -11.06
C SER A 12 -4.49 -8.17 -9.75
N PHE A 13 -5.06 -6.96 -9.76
CA PHE A 13 -5.29 -6.18 -8.55
C PHE A 13 -6.29 -6.86 -7.59
N ILE A 14 -7.35 -7.49 -8.13
CA ILE A 14 -8.28 -8.28 -7.31
C ILE A 14 -7.57 -9.48 -6.70
N LEU A 15 -6.79 -10.23 -7.49
CA LEU A 15 -6.04 -11.39 -6.99
C LEU A 15 -5.03 -10.99 -5.91
N HIS A 16 -4.37 -9.84 -6.07
CA HIS A 16 -3.51 -9.25 -5.06
C HIS A 16 -4.23 -9.03 -3.72
N GLU A 17 -5.40 -8.40 -3.74
CA GLU A 17 -6.21 -8.15 -2.53
C GLU A 17 -6.75 -9.45 -1.92
N ILE A 18 -7.02 -10.48 -2.75
CA ILE A 18 -7.35 -11.83 -2.27
C ILE A 18 -6.15 -12.44 -1.52
N GLY A 19 -4.92 -12.21 -1.97
CA GLY A 19 -3.71 -12.62 -1.26
C GLY A 19 -3.62 -12.03 0.16
N HIS A 20 -3.92 -10.73 0.28
CA HIS A 20 -4.05 -10.05 1.58
C HIS A 20 -5.16 -10.66 2.43
N PHE A 21 -6.33 -10.92 1.84
CA PHE A 21 -7.47 -11.52 2.54
C PHE A 21 -7.14 -12.89 3.13
N ILE A 22 -6.57 -13.78 2.32
CA ILE A 22 -6.20 -15.13 2.71
C ILE A 22 -5.20 -15.07 3.86
N THR A 23 -4.19 -14.21 3.74
CA THR A 23 -3.17 -14.03 4.79
C THR A 23 -3.78 -13.48 6.07
N ALA A 24 -4.68 -12.49 5.96
CA ALA A 24 -5.40 -11.91 7.10
C ALA A 24 -6.20 -12.98 7.86
N HIS A 25 -6.87 -13.87 7.14
CA HIS A 25 -7.61 -14.99 7.72
C HIS A 25 -6.68 -15.93 8.51
N PHE A 26 -5.56 -16.34 7.92
CA PHE A 26 -4.60 -17.26 8.57
C PHE A 26 -3.91 -16.65 9.81
N ILE A 27 -3.60 -15.35 9.80
CA ILE A 27 -2.94 -14.70 10.94
C ILE A 27 -3.92 -14.27 12.04
N GLY A 28 -5.23 -14.45 11.82
CA GLY A 28 -6.30 -14.05 12.73
C GLY A 28 -6.55 -12.54 12.78
N ALA A 29 -6.23 -11.81 11.70
CA ALA A 29 -6.47 -10.39 11.61
C ALA A 29 -7.95 -10.10 11.32
N ARG A 30 -8.52 -9.10 12.00
CA ARG A 30 -9.91 -8.69 11.77
C ARG A 30 -10.00 -7.77 10.56
N VAL A 31 -10.71 -8.23 9.53
CA VAL A 31 -11.12 -7.40 8.39
C VAL A 31 -12.24 -6.49 8.85
N VAL A 32 -12.02 -5.17 8.75
CA VAL A 32 -12.96 -4.14 9.24
C VAL A 32 -13.96 -3.76 8.16
N CYS A 33 -13.48 -3.41 6.97
CA CYS A 33 -14.33 -3.06 5.85
C CYS A 33 -13.62 -3.20 4.50
N PHE A 34 -14.42 -3.39 3.46
CA PHE A 34 -13.97 -3.31 2.07
C PHE A 34 -14.32 -1.92 1.55
N LYS A 35 -13.32 -1.16 1.08
CA LYS A 35 -13.54 0.16 0.46
C LYS A 35 -13.37 0.03 -1.04
N LEU A 36 -14.47 0.21 -1.78
CA LEU A 36 -14.42 0.40 -3.22
C LEU A 36 -13.84 1.79 -3.51
N GLY A 37 -12.67 1.84 -4.15
CA GLY A 37 -12.02 3.04 -4.61
C GLY A 37 -11.75 3.00 -6.11
N LEU A 38 -11.20 4.09 -6.64
CA LEU A 38 -10.89 4.24 -8.08
C LEU A 38 -9.93 3.17 -8.64
N TYR A 39 -9.16 2.51 -7.78
CA TYR A 39 -8.18 1.48 -8.17
C TYR A 39 -8.65 0.05 -7.90
N GLY A 40 -9.87 -0.14 -7.36
CA GLY A 40 -10.42 -1.46 -7.02
C GLY A 40 -10.98 -1.53 -5.60
N VAL A 41 -10.91 -2.73 -5.02
CA VAL A 41 -11.38 -3.03 -3.66
C VAL A 41 -10.19 -2.95 -2.72
N ASN A 42 -10.14 -1.98 -1.81
CA ASN A 42 -9.10 -1.92 -0.78
C ASN A 42 -9.64 -2.51 0.52
N MET A 43 -8.96 -3.53 1.04
CA MET A 43 -9.30 -4.10 2.34
C MET A 43 -8.74 -3.27 3.49
N GLN A 44 -9.59 -2.87 4.45
CA GLN A 44 -9.14 -2.30 5.71
C GLN A 44 -9.03 -3.40 6.77
N ILE A 45 -7.81 -3.69 7.19
CA ILE A 45 -7.50 -4.72 8.19
C ILE A 45 -7.03 -4.00 9.45
N ASN A 46 -7.57 -4.37 10.61
CA ASN A 46 -7.09 -3.81 11.88
C ASN A 46 -5.73 -4.42 12.20
N THR A 47 -4.67 -3.61 12.06
CA THR A 47 -3.30 -4.02 12.33
C THR A 47 -2.81 -3.61 13.72
N ASN A 48 -3.59 -2.87 14.52
CA ASN A 48 -3.11 -2.33 15.80
C ASN A 48 -2.76 -3.42 16.81
N ASP A 49 -3.49 -4.53 16.76
CA ASP A 49 -3.33 -5.65 17.70
C ASP A 49 -2.41 -6.76 17.16
N LEU A 50 -1.86 -6.57 15.95
CA LEU A 50 -0.98 -7.55 15.31
C LEU A 50 0.49 -7.32 15.71
N SER A 51 1.21 -8.41 15.94
CA SER A 51 2.66 -8.37 16.09
C SER A 51 3.34 -7.91 14.80
N TYR A 52 4.54 -7.33 14.91
CA TYR A 52 5.29 -6.83 13.75
C TYR A 52 5.48 -7.90 12.68
N LYS A 53 5.79 -9.14 13.06
CA LYS A 53 5.94 -10.27 12.10
C LYS A 53 4.65 -10.52 11.31
N LYS A 54 3.48 -10.48 11.97
CA LYS A 54 2.18 -10.67 11.33
C LYS A 54 1.85 -9.52 10.37
N LYS A 55 2.18 -8.27 10.74
CA LYS A 55 2.06 -7.11 9.84
C LYS A 55 2.94 -7.27 8.59
N MET A 56 4.19 -7.69 8.76
CA MET A 56 5.10 -7.92 7.62
C MET A 56 4.57 -9.00 6.69
N LEU A 57 4.10 -10.14 7.22
CA LEU A 57 3.49 -11.21 6.43
C LEU A 57 2.27 -10.70 5.65
N LEU A 58 1.41 -9.91 6.31
CA LEU A 58 0.25 -9.31 5.66
C LEU A 58 0.69 -8.42 4.49
N PHE A 59 1.50 -7.39 4.73
CA PHE A 59 1.85 -6.44 3.67
C PHE A 59 2.69 -7.06 2.54
N PHE A 60 3.50 -8.08 2.81
CA PHE A 60 4.19 -8.81 1.74
C PHE A 60 3.28 -9.74 0.93
N SER A 61 2.14 -10.16 1.47
CA SER A 61 1.31 -11.18 0.81
C SER A 61 0.74 -10.72 -0.53
N GLY A 62 0.35 -9.46 -0.66
CA GLY A 62 -0.08 -8.88 -1.94
C GLY A 62 1.01 -8.93 -3.02
N PRO A 63 2.18 -8.30 -2.82
CA PRO A 63 3.29 -8.36 -3.78
C PRO A 63 3.75 -9.78 -4.09
N LEU A 64 3.79 -10.67 -3.09
CA LEU A 64 4.12 -12.09 -3.29
C LEU A 64 3.09 -12.83 -4.14
N THR A 65 1.80 -12.50 -4.00
CA THR A 65 0.74 -13.04 -4.85
C THR A 65 0.95 -12.66 -6.31
N ASN A 66 1.29 -11.40 -6.57
CA ASN A 66 1.63 -10.94 -7.91
C ASN A 66 2.88 -11.66 -8.46
N VAL A 67 3.94 -11.80 -7.67
CA VAL A 67 5.14 -12.55 -8.08
C VAL A 67 4.80 -14.01 -8.39
N PHE A 68 3.95 -14.66 -7.59
CA PHE A 68 3.51 -16.02 -7.83
C PHE A 68 2.75 -16.16 -9.16
N ILE A 69 1.82 -15.24 -9.44
CA ILE A 69 1.08 -15.19 -10.71
C ILE A 69 2.05 -14.94 -11.89
N ALA A 70 3.02 -14.05 -11.71
CA ALA A 70 4.06 -13.77 -12.71
C ALA A 70 4.88 -15.03 -13.03
N LEU A 71 5.34 -15.78 -12.03
CA LEU A 71 6.08 -17.04 -12.22
C LEU A 71 5.23 -18.10 -12.96
N PHE A 72 3.95 -18.22 -12.61
CA PHE A 72 3.01 -19.08 -13.34
C PHE A 72 2.88 -18.62 -14.80
N ALA A 73 2.68 -17.33 -15.03
CA ALA A 73 2.56 -16.75 -16.37
C ALA A 73 3.82 -16.97 -17.21
N TYR A 74 5.01 -16.88 -16.61
CA TYR A 74 6.28 -17.20 -17.27
C TYR A 74 6.31 -18.65 -17.76
N LYS A 75 5.93 -19.61 -16.90
CA LYS A 75 5.89 -21.05 -17.25
C LYS A 75 5.01 -21.35 -18.47
N TYR A 76 3.88 -20.65 -18.61
CA TYR A 76 2.93 -20.83 -19.71
C TYR A 76 3.09 -19.80 -20.84
N GLN A 77 4.19 -19.04 -20.86
CA GLN A 77 4.50 -18.03 -21.89
C GLN A 77 3.40 -16.95 -22.05
N LEU A 78 2.69 -16.63 -20.97
CA LEU A 78 1.64 -15.61 -20.93
C LEU A 78 2.24 -14.22 -20.67
N VAL A 79 2.95 -13.68 -21.67
CA VAL A 79 3.77 -12.45 -21.55
C VAL A 79 3.01 -11.26 -20.95
N SER A 80 1.79 -10.97 -21.42
CA SER A 80 1.02 -9.82 -20.91
C SER A 80 0.66 -9.93 -19.42
N ILE A 81 0.44 -11.15 -18.90
CA ILE A 81 0.12 -11.37 -17.48
C ILE A 81 1.38 -11.26 -16.63
N LEU A 82 2.50 -11.80 -17.13
CA LEU A 82 3.82 -11.69 -16.51
C LEU A 82 4.21 -10.22 -16.31
N GLU A 83 4.18 -9.42 -17.39
CA GLU A 83 4.56 -8.00 -17.35
C GLU A 83 3.72 -7.20 -16.35
N VAL A 84 2.39 -7.39 -16.38
CA VAL A 84 1.47 -6.67 -15.49
C VAL A 84 1.69 -7.05 -14.03
N ASN A 85 1.83 -8.34 -13.72
CA ASN A 85 1.98 -8.78 -12.33
C ASN A 85 3.34 -8.38 -11.75
N MET A 86 4.41 -8.45 -12.55
CA MET A 86 5.72 -7.92 -12.14
C MET A 86 5.66 -6.41 -11.90
N LEU A 87 5.02 -5.65 -12.78
CA LEU A 87 4.84 -4.21 -12.61
C LEU A 87 4.05 -3.91 -11.32
N LEU A 88 2.94 -4.60 -11.07
CA LEU A 88 2.14 -4.40 -9.87
C LEU A 88 2.88 -4.79 -8.58
N ALA A 89 3.70 -5.85 -8.61
CA ALA A 89 4.56 -6.22 -7.49
C ALA A 89 5.57 -5.10 -7.18
N VAL A 90 6.25 -4.57 -8.20
CA VAL A 90 7.23 -3.49 -8.03
C VAL A 90 6.56 -2.21 -7.53
N ILE A 91 5.45 -1.80 -8.14
CA ILE A 91 4.72 -0.60 -7.73
C ILE A 91 4.28 -0.73 -6.27
N ASN A 92 3.67 -1.85 -5.88
CA ASN A 92 3.21 -2.01 -4.50
C ASN A 92 4.35 -2.12 -3.48
N LEU A 93 5.59 -2.41 -3.88
CA LEU A 93 6.76 -2.39 -3.00
C LEU A 93 7.43 -1.01 -2.88
N ILE A 94 6.96 0.00 -3.61
CA ILE A 94 7.44 1.38 -3.45
C ILE A 94 7.14 1.84 -2.00
N PRO A 95 8.09 2.51 -1.31
CA PRO A 95 7.97 2.91 0.09
C PRO A 95 7.08 4.14 0.29
N VAL A 96 5.87 4.16 -0.30
CA VAL A 96 4.92 5.27 -0.28
C VAL A 96 3.60 4.76 0.29
N VAL A 97 3.21 5.24 1.46
CA VAL A 97 1.87 4.96 2.01
C VAL A 97 0.81 5.53 1.05
N PRO A 98 -0.30 4.85 0.73
CA PRO A 98 -0.81 3.62 1.33
C PRO A 98 -0.38 2.30 0.65
N LEU A 99 0.62 2.31 -0.23
CA LEU A 99 1.13 1.07 -0.85
C LEU A 99 1.72 0.14 0.20
N ASP A 100 1.76 -1.15 -0.12
CA ASP A 100 2.27 -2.19 0.78
C ASP A 100 3.71 -1.93 1.22
N GLY A 101 4.58 -1.49 0.32
CA GLY A 101 5.97 -1.14 0.58
C GLY A 101 6.12 0.01 1.58
N GLY A 102 5.23 1.00 1.52
CA GLY A 102 5.14 2.06 2.52
C GLY A 102 4.76 1.52 3.89
N ASN A 103 3.80 0.58 3.95
CA ASN A 103 3.38 -0.05 5.20
C ASN A 103 4.42 -1.05 5.76
N ILE A 104 5.19 -1.71 4.88
CA ILE A 104 6.35 -2.52 5.24
C ILE A 104 7.40 -1.65 5.92
N LEU A 105 7.82 -0.56 5.25
CA LEU A 105 8.78 0.38 5.82
C LEU A 105 8.29 0.96 7.15
N LYS A 106 7.02 1.37 7.20
CA LYS A 106 6.37 1.83 8.43
C LYS A 106 6.49 0.81 9.55
N THR A 107 6.14 -0.45 9.29
CA THR A 107 6.20 -1.53 10.27
C THR A 107 7.63 -1.75 10.77
N ILE A 108 8.63 -1.69 9.89
CA ILE A 108 10.05 -1.78 10.27
C ILE A 108 10.43 -0.61 11.20
N LEU A 109 10.05 0.61 10.85
CA LEU A 109 10.37 1.80 11.65
C LEU A 109 9.67 1.78 13.02
N GLU A 110 8.47 1.22 13.13
CA GLU A 110 7.76 1.06 14.41
C GLU A 110 8.48 0.14 15.42
N ILE A 111 9.48 -0.63 14.99
CA ILE A 111 10.33 -1.45 15.88
C ILE A 111 11.32 -0.56 16.64
N PHE A 112 11.83 0.49 15.99
CA PHE A 112 12.93 1.30 16.52
C PHE A 112 12.48 2.69 16.99
N LEU A 113 11.38 3.19 16.45
CA LEU A 113 10.92 4.57 16.65
C LEU A 113 9.54 4.62 17.27
N LYS A 114 9.30 5.66 18.09
CA LYS A 114 7.95 5.97 18.56
C LYS A 114 7.06 6.33 17.36
N LYS A 115 5.79 5.92 17.42
CA LYS A 115 4.76 6.13 16.39
C LYS A 115 4.75 7.53 15.78
N LYS A 116 4.94 8.58 16.60
CA LYS A 116 5.04 9.97 16.13
C LYS A 116 6.12 10.17 15.05
N TYR A 117 7.33 9.66 15.29
CA TYR A 117 8.46 9.81 14.37
C TYR A 117 8.29 8.95 13.13
N VAL A 118 7.71 7.75 13.26
CA VAL A 118 7.37 6.90 12.11
C VAL A 118 6.41 7.61 11.15
N CYS A 119 5.37 8.27 11.68
CA CYS A 119 4.42 9.01 10.85
C CYS A 119 5.10 10.20 10.16
N ILE A 120 5.93 10.96 10.87
CA ILE A 120 6.69 12.09 10.29
C ILE A 120 7.62 11.61 9.18
N PHE A 121 8.33 10.51 9.40
CA PHE A 121 9.23 9.94 8.40
C PHE A 121 8.49 9.52 7.13
N ASN A 122 7.35 8.83 7.28
CA ASN A 122 6.51 8.48 6.14
C ASN A 122 5.95 9.72 5.43
N ILE A 123 5.55 10.78 6.14
CA ILE A 123 5.12 12.04 5.52
C ILE A 123 6.24 12.64 4.66
N ILE A 124 7.48 12.66 5.18
CA ILE A 124 8.65 13.16 4.45
C ILE A 124 8.89 12.34 3.18
N ILE A 125 8.85 11.00 3.26
CA ILE A 125 9.01 10.15 2.07
C ILE A 125 7.93 10.44 1.04
N ASN A 126 6.66 10.48 1.46
CA ASN A 126 5.56 10.79 0.54
C ASN A 126 5.73 12.19 -0.09
N LEU A 127 6.21 13.18 0.66
CA LEU A 127 6.49 14.52 0.14
C LEU A 127 7.58 14.49 -0.94
N ILE A 128 8.66 13.75 -0.73
CA ILE A 128 9.74 13.57 -1.71
C ILE A 128 9.18 12.94 -2.99
N PHE A 129 8.40 11.86 -2.87
CA PHE A 129 7.78 11.21 -4.04
C PHE A 129 6.80 12.11 -4.77
N MET A 130 6.03 12.94 -4.05
CA MET A 130 5.15 13.93 -4.65
C MET A 130 5.93 14.97 -5.47
N LEU A 131 7.05 15.49 -4.93
CA LEU A 131 7.89 16.46 -5.64
C LEU A 131 8.55 15.84 -6.88
N ILE A 132 9.03 14.60 -6.79
CA ILE A 132 9.56 13.85 -7.94
C ILE A 132 8.48 13.67 -9.01
N ALA A 133 7.26 13.28 -8.61
CA ALA A 133 6.15 13.12 -9.53
C ALA A 133 5.79 14.43 -10.26
N LEU A 134 5.77 15.57 -9.56
CA LEU A 134 5.54 16.87 -10.17
C LEU A 134 6.64 17.26 -11.17
N TRP A 135 7.91 17.02 -10.83
CA TRP A 135 9.02 17.28 -11.73
C TRP A 135 8.97 16.40 -12.99
N CYS A 136 8.68 15.12 -12.84
CA CYS A 136 8.48 14.20 -13.95
C CYS A 136 7.26 14.57 -14.81
N LEU A 137 6.17 15.04 -14.19
CA LEU A 137 4.99 15.52 -14.89
C LEU A 137 5.34 16.74 -15.76
N TYR A 138 6.09 17.70 -15.23
CA TYR A 138 6.54 18.88 -15.96
C TYR A 138 7.40 18.51 -17.19
N LYS A 139 8.28 17.51 -17.06
CA LYS A 139 9.13 17.05 -18.17
C LYS A 139 8.39 16.26 -19.24
N SER A 140 7.53 15.33 -18.83
CA SER A 140 6.97 14.29 -19.71
C SER A 140 5.52 14.52 -20.13
N HIS A 141 4.79 15.37 -19.40
CA HIS A 141 3.34 15.59 -19.55
C HIS A 141 2.49 14.30 -19.45
N SER A 142 3.04 13.23 -18.86
CA SER A 142 2.36 11.93 -18.75
C SER A 142 1.42 11.88 -17.54
N ILE A 143 0.20 11.37 -17.78
CA ILE A 143 -0.85 11.22 -16.77
C ILE A 143 -0.48 10.24 -15.64
N ILE A 144 0.50 9.35 -15.87
CA ILE A 144 0.96 8.39 -14.86
C ILE A 144 1.54 9.11 -13.64
N TYR A 145 2.25 10.22 -13.86
CA TYR A 145 2.82 10.99 -12.76
C TYR A 145 1.76 11.73 -11.93
N LEU A 146 0.60 12.04 -12.51
CA LEU A 146 -0.55 12.52 -11.74
C LEU A 146 -1.08 11.44 -10.79
N ALA A 147 -1.13 10.17 -11.23
CA ALA A 147 -1.54 9.07 -10.36
C ALA A 147 -0.55 8.84 -9.21
N ILE A 148 0.76 8.89 -9.48
CA ILE A 148 1.79 8.78 -8.43
C ILE A 148 1.69 9.95 -7.44
N GLY A 149 1.53 11.18 -7.94
CA GLY A 149 1.33 12.35 -7.10
C GLY A 149 0.09 12.23 -6.21
N TYR A 150 -1.03 11.74 -6.76
CA TYR A 150 -2.24 11.48 -6.00
C TYR A 150 -2.03 10.45 -4.88
N ILE A 151 -1.35 9.34 -5.17
CA ILE A 151 -1.03 8.30 -4.17
C ILE A 151 -0.19 8.89 -3.04
N ALA A 152 0.84 9.68 -3.37
CA ALA A 152 1.69 10.34 -2.38
C ALA A 152 0.92 11.33 -1.50
N ILE A 153 0.03 12.15 -2.09
CA ILE A 153 -0.85 13.07 -1.34
C ILE A 153 -1.75 12.29 -0.38
N LYS A 154 -2.37 11.19 -0.85
CA LYS A 154 -3.20 10.33 -0.01
C LYS A 154 -2.39 9.74 1.16
N GLY A 155 -1.13 9.39 0.93
CA GLY A 155 -0.18 8.98 1.97
C GLY A 155 0.03 10.03 3.04
N ILE A 156 0.33 11.27 2.64
CA ILE A 156 0.50 12.41 3.56
C ILE A 156 -0.74 12.61 4.41
N ILE A 157 -1.93 12.61 3.79
CA ILE A 157 -3.21 12.77 4.49
C ILE A 157 -3.42 11.64 5.49
N THR A 158 -3.12 10.40 5.09
CA THR A 158 -3.29 9.20 5.90
C THR A 158 -2.44 9.24 7.17
N GLU A 159 -1.16 9.59 7.04
CA GLU A 159 -0.25 9.70 8.19
C GLU A 159 -0.56 10.91 9.09
N LYS A 160 -0.96 12.05 8.50
CA LYS A 160 -1.39 13.22 9.27
C LYS A 160 -2.64 12.93 10.11
N ASN A 161 -3.62 12.23 9.53
CA ASN A 161 -4.82 11.81 10.25
C ASN A 161 -4.46 10.89 11.42
N MET A 162 -3.54 9.94 11.23
CA MET A 162 -3.08 9.08 12.32
C MET A 162 -2.43 9.87 13.47
N LEU A 163 -1.61 10.89 13.18
CA LEU A 163 -1.03 11.76 14.21
C LEU A 163 -2.10 12.55 14.98
N LEU A 164 -3.14 13.03 14.28
CA LEU A 164 -4.24 13.76 14.91
C LEU A 164 -5.06 12.85 15.82
N PHE A 165 -5.41 11.65 15.37
CA PHE A 165 -6.11 10.66 16.19
C PHE A 165 -5.31 10.28 17.44
N ASP A 166 -3.99 10.11 17.33
CA ASP A 166 -3.13 9.78 18.47
C ASP A 166 -3.10 10.92 19.50
N LYS A 167 -3.00 12.18 19.03
CA LYS A 167 -3.09 13.36 19.90
C LYS A 167 -4.44 13.44 20.61
N MET A 168 -5.55 13.30 19.88
CA MET A 168 -6.89 13.34 20.46
C MET A 168 -7.09 12.28 21.54
N LYS A 169 -6.65 11.04 21.28
CA LYS A 169 -6.72 9.93 22.24
C LYS A 169 -5.93 10.23 23.52
N ASN A 170 -4.75 10.82 23.39
CA ASN A 170 -3.92 11.19 24.54
C ASN A 170 -4.53 12.36 25.34
N THR A 171 -5.11 13.36 24.67
CA THR A 171 -5.82 14.46 25.35
C THR A 171 -7.05 13.95 26.10
N TYR A 172 -7.86 13.09 25.47
CA TYR A 172 -9.05 12.53 26.09
C TYR A 172 -8.71 11.69 27.33
N LYS A 173 -7.65 10.88 27.28
CA LYS A 173 -7.16 10.16 28.46
C LYS A 173 -6.78 11.09 29.61
N LYS A 174 -6.14 12.22 29.35
CA LYS A 174 -5.76 13.21 30.39
C LYS A 174 -6.95 13.97 30.98
N LEU A 175 -8.13 13.92 30.36
CA LEU A 175 -9.34 14.57 30.87
C LEU A 175 -10.15 13.65 31.79
N ILE A 176 -9.91 12.34 31.74
CA ILE A 176 -10.66 11.32 32.50
C ILE A 176 -9.90 10.85 33.74
N TYR A 177 -8.59 11.08 33.80
CA TYR A 177 -7.71 10.81 34.94
C TYR A 177 -7.12 12.11 35.44
#